data_AF-A0A0K1F093-F1
#
_entry.id   AF-A0A0K1F093-F1
#
_cell.length_a   1.000
_cell.length_b   1.000
_cell.length_c   1.000
_cell.angle_alpha   90.00
_cell.angle_beta   90.00
_cell.angle_gamma   90.00
#
_symmetry.space_group_name_H-M   'P 1'
#
loop_
_entity.id
_entity.type
_entity.pdbx_description
1 polymer ?
#
loop_
_entity_poly.entity_id
_entity_poly.type
_entity_poly.pdbx_seq_one_letter_code
_entity_poly.pdbx_strand_id
1 'polypeptide(L)'
;MSIFGMGVPELLVILAIALLLFGPKNLPKLGKSLGATVKSIREGMDEGEGKAKDTDVTDVSDTVEEESADSDDVVFCNKCGAKNVAGSEYCNKCGSKIEQAQ
;
A
#
# COMPACT_ATOMS: atom_id res chain seq x y z
N MET A 1 15.84 17.77 20.07
CA MET A 1 16.61 16.85 20.94
C MET A 1 17.44 15.95 20.02
N SER A 2 18.72 16.30 19.80
CA SER A 2 19.64 15.51 18.95
C SER A 2 20.05 14.26 19.72
N ILE A 3 19.25 13.20 19.65
CA ILE A 3 19.36 12.10 20.61
C ILE A 3 20.55 11.18 20.37
N PHE A 4 21.35 11.40 19.31
CA PHE A 4 22.53 10.57 19.02
C PHE A 4 23.69 11.27 18.28
N GLY A 5 23.77 12.61 18.25
CA GLY A 5 24.84 13.32 17.52
C GLY A 5 24.88 13.08 15.99
N MET A 6 24.10 12.12 15.49
CA MET A 6 23.83 11.84 14.09
C MET A 6 22.73 12.79 13.62
N GLY A 7 23.04 13.56 12.59
CA GLY A 7 22.04 14.31 11.85
C GLY A 7 21.26 13.42 10.90
N VAL A 8 20.35 14.06 10.17
CA VAL A 8 19.67 13.46 9.00
C VAL A 8 20.66 12.85 7.99
N PRO A 9 21.83 13.45 7.66
CA PRO A 9 22.73 12.87 6.66
C PRO A 9 23.33 11.53 7.08
N GLU A 10 23.75 11.35 8.33
CA GLU A 10 24.28 10.07 8.82
C GLU A 10 23.20 8.97 8.78
N LEU A 11 21.97 9.32 9.12
CA LEU A 11 20.82 8.41 9.08
C LEU A 11 20.51 7.96 7.65
N LEU A 12 20.63 8.86 6.66
CA LEU A 12 20.49 8.52 5.25
C LEU A 12 21.57 7.57 4.75
N VAL A 13 22.83 7.73 5.17
CA VAL A 13 23.92 6.82 4.77
C VAL A 13 23.66 5.41 5.30
N ILE A 14 23.25 5.28 6.56
CA ILE A 14 22.89 3.98 7.16
C ILE A 14 21.70 3.36 6.42
N LEU A 15 20.67 4.16 6.12
CA LEU A 15 19.52 3.70 5.34
C LEU A 15 19.92 3.21 3.95
N ALA A 16 20.82 3.92 3.26
CA ALA A 16 21.32 3.51 1.94
C ALA A 16 22.05 2.16 1.99
N ILE A 17 22.89 1.93 3.00
CA ILE A 17 23.56 0.64 3.20
C ILE A 17 22.54 -0.45 3.53
N ALA A 18 21.55 -0.17 4.38
CA ALA A 18 20.48 -1.11 4.67
C ALA A 18 19.65 -1.44 3.41
N LEU A 19 19.36 -0.46 2.57
CA LEU A 19 18.69 -0.65 1.27
C LEU A 19 19.53 -1.48 0.30
N LEU A 20 20.86 -1.38 0.33
CA LEU A 20 21.75 -2.24 -0.46
C LEU A 20 21.71 -3.70 0.02
N LEU A 21 21.66 -3.93 1.33
CA LEU A 21 21.63 -5.28 1.91
C LEU A 21 20.25 -5.95 1.79
N PHE A 22 19.20 -5.21 2.16
CA PHE A 22 17.83 -5.72 2.16
C PHE A 22 17.13 -5.54 0.82
N GLY A 23 17.54 -4.55 0.01
CA GLY A 23 16.86 -4.19 -1.23
C GLY A 23 15.64 -3.26 -0.98
N PRO A 24 15.40 -2.26 -1.83
CA PRO A 24 14.28 -1.32 -1.67
C PRO A 24 12.90 -1.98 -1.73
N LYS A 25 12.77 -3.13 -2.39
CA LYS A 25 11.52 -3.91 -2.48
C LYS A 25 11.13 -4.62 -1.19
N ASN A 26 12.10 -4.92 -0.33
CA ASN A 26 11.84 -5.66 0.90
C ASN A 26 11.38 -4.73 2.04
N LEU A 27 11.71 -3.43 1.99
CA LEU A 27 11.20 -2.43 2.93
C LEU A 27 9.66 -2.34 2.97
N PRO A 28 8.94 -2.20 1.84
CA PRO A 28 7.49 -2.14 1.87
C PRO A 28 6.89 -3.46 2.37
N LYS A 29 7.50 -4.61 2.05
CA LYS A 29 7.05 -5.92 2.53
C LYS A 29 7.16 -6.03 4.06
N LEU A 30 8.32 -5.67 4.61
CA LEU A 30 8.58 -5.66 6.05
C LEU A 30 7.71 -4.62 6.78
N GLY A 31 7.54 -3.44 6.17
CA GLY A 31 6.72 -2.35 6.70
C GLY A 31 5.25 -2.70 6.80
N LYS A 32 4.70 -3.50 5.87
CA LYS A 32 3.30 -3.95 5.92
C LYS A 32 3.06 -4.99 7.01
N SER A 33 3.99 -5.94 7.21
CA SER A 33 3.89 -6.88 8.33
C SER A 33 4.03 -6.19 9.68
N LEU A 34 5.00 -5.28 9.83
CA LEU A 34 5.20 -4.50 11.05
C LEU A 34 4.02 -3.55 11.29
N GLY A 35 3.53 -2.91 10.23
CA GLY A 35 2.40 -1.99 10.28
C GLY A 35 1.10 -2.68 10.73
N ALA A 36 0.85 -3.91 10.26
CA ALA A 36 -0.27 -4.72 10.74
C ALA A 36 -0.15 -5.01 12.24
N THR A 37 1.04 -5.39 12.73
CA THR A 37 1.27 -5.61 14.17
C THR A 37 1.07 -4.33 14.99
N VAL A 38 1.64 -3.21 14.55
CA VAL A 38 1.50 -1.91 15.23
C VAL A 38 0.05 -1.44 15.23
N LYS A 39 -0.69 -1.67 14.15
CA LYS A 39 -2.11 -1.37 14.05
C LYS A 39 -2.92 -2.15 15.09
N SER A 40 -2.70 -3.45 15.22
CA SER A 40 -3.38 -4.26 16.24
C SER A 40 -2.98 -3.88 17.67
N ILE A 41 -1.73 -3.49 17.91
CA ILE A 41 -1.30 -2.97 19.22
C ILE A 41 -2.06 -1.67 19.55
N ARG A 42 -2.16 -0.76 18.58
CA ARG A 42 -2.85 0.51 18.75
C ARG A 42 -4.34 0.32 19.02
N GLU A 43 -5.00 -0.53 18.23
CA GLU A 43 -6.41 -0.89 18.41
C GLU A 43 -6.68 -1.47 19.81
N GLY A 44 -5.83 -2.37 20.31
CA GLY A 44 -5.95 -2.93 21.66
C GLY A 44 -5.66 -1.93 22.79
N MET A 45 -4.83 -0.91 22.55
CA MET A 45 -4.62 0.19 23.50
C MET A 45 -5.83 1.13 23.53
N ASP A 46 -6.37 1.51 22.36
CA ASP A 46 -7.53 2.40 22.24
C ASP A 46 -8.83 1.78 22.83
N GLU A 47 -8.99 0.44 22.76
CA GLU A 47 -10.11 -0.28 23.39
C GLU A 47 -10.09 -0.22 24.92
N GLY A 48 -8.91 -0.13 25.55
CA GLY A 48 -8.76 0.06 26.99
C GLY A 48 -9.15 1.46 27.48
N GLU A 49 -9.19 2.44 26.58
CA GLU A 49 -9.41 3.86 26.87
C GLU A 49 -10.82 4.35 26.46
N GLY A 50 -11.68 3.45 25.97
CA GLY A 50 -13.10 3.75 25.67
C GLY A 50 -13.31 4.66 24.46
N LYS A 51 -12.35 4.73 23.53
CA LYS A 51 -12.45 5.53 22.30
C LYS A 51 -12.55 4.60 21.08
N ALA A 52 -13.72 4.57 20.44
CA ALA A 52 -13.96 3.77 19.25
C ALA A 52 -13.62 4.52 17.94
N LYS A 53 -12.65 3.95 17.21
CA LYS A 53 -12.52 3.75 15.74
C LYS A 53 -12.33 4.94 14.78
N ASP A 54 -11.29 4.81 13.95
CA ASP A 54 -11.39 4.96 12.49
C ASP A 54 -10.47 3.90 11.83
N THR A 55 -11.05 3.04 10.99
CA THR A 55 -10.33 1.96 10.30
C THR A 55 -10.78 1.93 8.85
N ASP A 56 -10.14 2.71 7.99
CA ASP A 56 -9.99 2.37 6.57
C ASP A 56 -8.52 2.07 6.30
N VAL A 57 -8.20 0.79 6.12
CA VAL A 57 -6.97 0.39 5.46
C VAL A 57 -7.41 -0.37 4.24
N THR A 58 -7.64 0.38 3.16
CA THR A 58 -7.72 -0.18 1.81
C THR A 58 -6.43 -0.94 1.54
N ASP A 59 -6.58 -2.26 1.48
CA ASP A 59 -5.57 -3.22 1.07
C ASP A 59 -5.03 -2.86 -0.31
N VAL A 60 -3.77 -2.42 -0.38
CA VAL A 60 -2.97 -2.46 -1.60
C VAL A 60 -1.63 -3.07 -1.22
N SER A 61 -1.57 -4.40 -1.23
CA SER A 61 -0.30 -5.11 -1.07
C SER A 61 -0.03 -6.32 -1.93
N ASP A 62 -0.91 -6.68 -2.86
CA ASP A 62 -0.56 -7.67 -3.86
C ASP A 62 -0.24 -7.00 -5.19
N THR A 63 1.01 -6.53 -5.31
CA THR A 63 1.82 -6.62 -6.54
C THR A 63 3.24 -6.14 -6.23
N VAL A 64 4.13 -7.11 -5.97
CA VAL A 64 5.56 -6.97 -6.26
C VAL A 64 5.90 -8.07 -7.26
N GLU A 65 5.54 -7.84 -8.52
CA GLU A 65 6.30 -8.38 -9.64
C GLU A 65 7.03 -7.19 -10.27
N GLU A 66 8.35 -7.27 -10.30
CA GLU A 66 9.12 -6.47 -11.24
C GLU A 66 8.92 -7.08 -12.62
N GLU A 67 8.15 -6.40 -13.46
CA GLU A 67 8.60 -6.17 -14.81
C GLU A 67 8.22 -4.75 -15.22
N SER A 68 9.10 -4.19 -16.04
CA SER A 68 9.16 -2.82 -16.53
C SER A 68 7.83 -2.22 -17.00
N ALA A 69 7.64 -0.94 -16.65
CA ALA A 69 6.93 0.07 -17.43
C ALA A 69 5.58 -0.35 -18.06
N ASP A 70 4.47 -0.10 -17.37
CA ASP A 70 3.39 0.75 -17.91
C ASP A 70 2.40 1.07 -16.79
N SER A 71 1.67 2.16 -16.94
CA SER A 71 0.66 2.59 -15.99
C SER A 71 -0.58 1.71 -16.18
N ASP A 72 -0.89 0.83 -15.22
CA ASP A 72 -2.19 0.13 -15.21
C ASP A 72 -3.31 1.16 -14.98
N ASP A 73 -3.88 1.68 -16.06
CA ASP A 73 -5.11 2.46 -16.03
C ASP A 73 -6.26 1.55 -15.55
N VAL A 74 -6.60 1.66 -14.27
CA VAL A 74 -7.73 0.93 -13.67
C VAL A 74 -9.03 1.68 -13.97
N VAL A 75 -9.96 1.03 -14.67
CA VAL A 75 -11.27 1.58 -15.03
C VAL A 75 -12.36 1.04 -14.11
N PHE A 76 -13.23 1.91 -13.62
CA PHE A 76 -14.34 1.54 -12.75
C PHE A 76 -15.64 1.32 -13.54
N CYS A 77 -16.33 0.23 -13.23
CA CYS A 77 -17.64 -0.04 -13.82
C CYS A 77 -18.71 0.90 -13.25
N ASN A 78 -19.33 1.71 -14.11
CA ASN A 78 -20.36 2.69 -13.74
C ASN A 78 -21.67 2.07 -13.19
N LYS A 79 -21.90 0.77 -13.46
CA LYS A 79 -23.13 0.08 -13.07
C LYS A 79 -23.03 -0.54 -11.67
N CYS A 80 -21.89 -1.12 -11.32
CA CYS A 80 -21.73 -1.89 -10.07
C CYS A 80 -20.50 -1.53 -9.24
N GLY A 81 -19.70 -0.54 -9.68
CA GLY A 81 -18.51 -0.05 -8.99
C GLY A 81 -17.32 -1.02 -8.96
N ALA A 82 -17.35 -2.08 -9.78
CA ALA A 82 -16.23 -3.03 -9.81
C ALA A 82 -15.00 -2.41 -10.50
N LYS A 83 -13.82 -2.64 -9.92
CA LYS A 83 -12.52 -2.33 -10.53
C LYS A 83 -12.23 -3.32 -11.65
N ASN A 84 -11.94 -2.82 -12.83
CA ASN A 84 -11.56 -3.59 -14.00
C ASN A 84 -10.28 -3.01 -14.61
N VAL A 85 -9.54 -3.84 -15.33
CA VAL A 85 -8.35 -3.42 -16.08
C VAL A 85 -8.75 -2.69 -17.38
N ALA A 86 -7.99 -1.66 -17.78
CA ALA A 86 -8.11 -1.08 -19.12
C ALA A 86 -7.97 -2.20 -20.19
N GLY A 87 -8.78 -2.12 -21.25
CA GLY A 87 -8.96 -3.18 -22.26
C GLY A 87 -10.07 -4.22 -22.01
N SER A 88 -10.71 -4.28 -20.84
CA SER A 88 -11.87 -5.18 -20.64
C SER A 88 -13.15 -4.68 -21.37
N GLU A 89 -13.71 -5.49 -22.28
CA GLU A 89 -14.97 -5.19 -22.99
C GLU A 89 -16.20 -5.26 -22.07
N TYR A 90 -16.17 -6.12 -21.05
CA TYR A 90 -17.28 -6.37 -20.14
C TYR A 90 -16.81 -6.39 -18.68
N CYS A 91 -17.67 -5.91 -17.79
CA CYS A 91 -17.42 -5.95 -16.35
C CYS A 91 -17.42 -7.39 -15.83
N ASN A 92 -16.33 -7.76 -15.17
CA ASN A 92 -16.14 -9.09 -14.55
C ASN A 92 -17.16 -9.41 -13.43
N LYS A 93 -17.85 -8.40 -12.90
CA LYS A 93 -18.81 -8.57 -11.79
C LYS A 93 -20.26 -8.59 -12.22
N CYS A 94 -20.67 -7.70 -13.13
CA CYS A 94 -22.09 -7.55 -13.49
C CYS A 94 -22.39 -7.73 -14.98
N GLY A 95 -21.37 -8.04 -15.80
CA GLY A 95 -21.50 -8.33 -17.22
C GLY A 95 -21.90 -7.14 -18.09
N SER A 96 -21.99 -5.93 -17.54
CA SER A 96 -22.24 -4.72 -18.36
C SER A 96 -21.02 -4.37 -19.19
N LYS A 97 -21.23 -3.90 -20.43
CA LYS A 97 -20.15 -3.41 -21.29
C LYS A 97 -19.45 -2.22 -20.61
N ILE A 98 -18.12 -2.24 -20.58
CA ILE A 98 -17.32 -1.11 -20.08
C ILE A 98 -16.98 -0.26 -21.29
N GLU A 99 -17.67 0.86 -21.43
CA GLU A 99 -17.41 1.82 -22.51
C GLU A 99 -16.13 2.57 -22.15
N GLN A 100 -15.00 2.12 -22.71
CA GLN A 100 -13.72 2.77 -22.53
C GLN A 100 -13.74 4.06 -23.36
N ALA A 101 -13.98 5.19 -22.69
CA ALA A 101 -13.66 6.48 -23.27
C ALA A 101 -12.14 6.58 -23.36
N GLN A 102 -11.63 6.82 -24.57
CA GLN A 102 -10.22 7.07 -24.86
C GLN A 102 -9.67 8.23 -24.03
#